data_AF-A0A7W0Z399-F1
#
_entry.id   AF-A0A7W0Z399-F1
#
_cell.length_a   1.000
_cell.length_b   1.000
_cell.length_c   1.000
_cell.angle_alpha   90.00
_cell.angle_beta   90.00
_cell.angle_gamma   90.00
#
_symmetry.space_group_name_H-M   'P 1'
#
loop_
_entity.id
_entity.type
_entity.pdbx_description
1 polymer ?
#
loop_
_entity_poly.entity_id
_entity_poly.type
_entity_poly.pdbx_seq_one_letter_code
_entity_poly.pdbx_strand_id
1 'polypeptide(L)'
;MLRSNRLPPRFLLIALPLILPRLLLGGIGPVVAQQTLPVSPATGHASVIANGVTELAAADVAWRVTYRTADPLATPIPAPAAPAFLVGESGEVLVAAADGQRTLLLAGEARFSQTSSGVEVSASGGDRGAWFEIALPAAAEAEEHGDGIAVFTGASFAAPAGERDLDLVRDVLAQDETTTVIGQESPVLLLATGGTLRVEATDGSSATLRVGQAGEFGGDLVVSGDSAAPASFVAGVVGTEVSADDAAAAPPAAQASPVAGGGQAGVGGPGVIAATVFGCPADIRPRQLSADACELDPAAVELELVALDGQAPRSLGSPQSQDQGVVWSGLPLGVYAVRAAGFGPGFSRVLVPGAEEVRAGGSSVEGTVTGYEIVLDESTAESSVEIYALGDRATAAQTDSQTSTAEPMPEPTVSPTGTPMPRSAATATPRPAATPTPEKSTAVAMPRLGSISLRVWSCPDSLATFNAARCVLASAPYDVTLAPETGGAPLLLANASLGAGGEWVWEGVTFGGYLVRQPLLAPGAATYYLPTGALLADNSGYRVALDAASPTLSLDLYNLAPAFAPPPPAFVPPPLPPAFVPLPTPPPGGAPLPTAPPVAAPLPTPMAVPVGGTGGVVNQ
;
A
#
# COMPACT_ATOMS: atom_id res chain seq x y z
N MET A 1 -34.50 -15.52 -37.25
CA MET A 1 -34.33 -16.99 -37.27
C MET A 1 -33.72 -17.41 -35.94
N LEU A 2 -34.57 -17.72 -34.95
CA LEU A 2 -34.14 -18.19 -33.64
C LEU A 2 -34.10 -19.74 -33.65
N ARG A 3 -33.01 -20.34 -33.19
CA ARG A 3 -32.96 -21.78 -32.84
C ARG A 3 -32.88 -21.92 -31.33
N SER A 4 -33.97 -22.43 -30.76
CA SER A 4 -34.13 -22.84 -29.37
C SER A 4 -33.71 -24.30 -29.25
N ASN A 5 -32.74 -24.60 -28.38
CA ASN A 5 -32.39 -25.97 -27.99
C ASN A 5 -33.15 -26.33 -26.71
N ARG A 6 -34.09 -27.28 -26.83
CA ARG A 6 -34.79 -27.93 -25.71
C ARG A 6 -34.03 -29.20 -25.31
N LEU A 7 -33.76 -29.37 -24.01
CA LEU A 7 -33.39 -30.66 -23.41
C LEU A 7 -34.60 -31.22 -22.61
N PRO A 8 -34.79 -32.55 -22.57
CA PRO A 8 -35.97 -33.18 -21.96
C PRO A 8 -35.79 -33.49 -20.45
N PRO A 9 -36.89 -33.64 -19.69
CA PRO A 9 -36.85 -34.02 -18.28
C PRO A 9 -36.79 -35.55 -18.12
N ARG A 10 -35.99 -36.04 -17.17
CA ARG A 10 -36.07 -37.43 -16.70
C ARG A 10 -36.39 -37.46 -15.21
N PHE A 11 -37.64 -37.83 -14.93
CA PHE A 11 -38.14 -38.33 -13.66
C PHE A 11 -37.41 -39.64 -13.28
N LEU A 12 -36.94 -39.76 -12.04
CA LEU A 12 -36.67 -41.05 -11.42
C LEU A 12 -37.27 -41.05 -10.00
N LEU A 13 -38.46 -41.64 -9.91
CA LEU A 13 -39.11 -42.07 -8.67
C LEU A 13 -38.49 -43.41 -8.25
N ILE A 14 -37.90 -43.48 -7.05
CA ILE A 14 -37.65 -44.76 -6.37
C ILE A 14 -38.28 -44.67 -4.99
N ALA A 15 -39.33 -45.48 -4.81
CA ALA A 15 -39.94 -45.79 -3.54
C ALA A 15 -39.35 -47.10 -3.01
N LEU A 16 -39.00 -47.16 -1.72
CA LEU A 16 -38.80 -48.42 -1.00
C LEU A 16 -39.25 -48.26 0.47
N PRO A 17 -40.10 -49.17 1.01
CA PRO A 17 -40.59 -49.14 2.39
C PRO A 17 -39.86 -50.14 3.32
N LEU A 18 -40.36 -50.26 4.57
CA LEU A 18 -40.01 -51.16 5.71
C LEU A 18 -39.00 -50.56 6.72
N ILE A 19 -39.42 -50.02 7.87
CA ILE A 19 -39.95 -50.64 9.12
C ILE A 19 -39.00 -51.70 9.73
N LEU A 20 -38.35 -51.33 10.86
CA LEU A 20 -38.24 -52.17 12.07
C LEU A 20 -37.98 -51.28 13.32
N PRO A 21 -38.42 -51.70 14.53
CA PRO A 21 -38.57 -50.84 15.71
C PRO A 21 -37.48 -51.02 16.78
N ARG A 22 -37.46 -50.05 17.72
CA ARG A 22 -36.98 -50.10 19.12
C ARG A 22 -35.51 -50.48 19.39
N LEU A 23 -34.77 -49.54 19.98
CA LEU A 23 -34.19 -49.75 21.31
C LEU A 23 -33.99 -48.40 22.03
N LEU A 24 -34.80 -48.17 23.07
CA LEU A 24 -34.60 -47.13 24.08
C LEU A 24 -33.55 -47.65 25.07
N LEU A 25 -32.32 -47.14 24.99
CA LEU A 25 -31.41 -47.09 26.14
C LEU A 25 -30.81 -45.69 26.20
N GLY A 26 -31.20 -44.96 27.24
CA GLY A 26 -30.72 -43.63 27.53
C GLY A 26 -29.25 -43.65 27.95
N GLY A 27 -28.40 -43.08 27.11
CA GLY A 27 -27.11 -42.52 27.52
C GLY A 27 -27.26 -41.01 27.56
N ILE A 28 -27.43 -40.45 28.76
CA ILE A 28 -27.34 -39.00 28.98
C ILE A 28 -25.85 -38.67 28.99
N GLY A 29 -25.24 -38.59 27.81
CA GLY A 29 -23.90 -38.03 27.67
C GLY A 29 -23.99 -36.51 27.79
N PRO A 30 -23.04 -35.83 28.46
CA PRO A 30 -22.99 -34.39 28.44
C PRO A 30 -22.86 -33.94 26.98
N VAL A 31 -23.85 -33.19 26.49
CA VAL A 31 -23.73 -32.46 25.23
C VAL A 31 -22.72 -31.37 25.48
N VAL A 32 -21.46 -31.60 25.10
CA VAL A 32 -20.47 -30.54 25.00
C VAL A 32 -20.87 -29.72 23.79
N ALA A 33 -21.43 -28.53 24.02
CA ALA A 33 -21.64 -27.57 22.95
C ALA A 33 -20.25 -27.23 22.38
N GLN A 34 -19.96 -27.69 21.16
CA GLN A 34 -18.78 -27.24 20.44
C GLN A 34 -19.00 -25.76 20.11
N GLN A 35 -18.33 -24.87 20.86
CA GLN A 35 -18.26 -23.47 20.50
C GLN A 35 -17.50 -23.38 19.16
N THR A 36 -18.19 -22.92 18.12
CA THR A 36 -17.54 -22.53 16.87
C THR A 36 -16.74 -21.28 17.17
N LEU A 37 -15.41 -21.39 17.14
CA LEU A 37 -14.54 -20.23 17.26
C LEU A 37 -14.87 -19.22 16.15
N PRO A 38 -14.84 -17.91 16.43
CA PRO A 38 -15.02 -16.90 15.40
C PRO A 38 -13.97 -17.10 14.30
N VAL A 39 -14.43 -17.09 13.05
CA VAL A 39 -13.57 -17.23 11.88
C VAL A 39 -13.12 -15.83 11.49
N SER A 40 -11.80 -15.63 11.35
CA SER A 40 -11.27 -14.36 10.86
C SER A 40 -11.86 -14.04 9.47
N PRO A 41 -12.30 -12.81 9.22
CA PRO A 41 -12.85 -12.44 7.91
C PRO A 41 -11.79 -12.43 6.79
N ALA A 42 -10.51 -12.39 7.15
CA ALA A 42 -9.40 -12.41 6.20
C ALA A 42 -9.01 -13.85 5.84
N THR A 43 -8.77 -14.12 4.55
CA THR A 43 -8.25 -15.41 4.07
C THR A 43 -7.08 -15.20 3.10
N GLY A 44 -6.24 -16.22 2.94
CA GLY A 44 -5.10 -16.15 2.03
C GLY A 44 -4.05 -15.14 2.51
N HIS A 45 -3.72 -14.17 1.66
CA HIS A 45 -2.75 -13.10 1.94
C HIS A 45 -3.39 -11.86 2.61
N ALA A 46 -4.72 -11.81 2.68
CA ALA A 46 -5.41 -10.72 3.36
C ALA A 46 -5.12 -10.77 4.87
N SER A 47 -5.09 -9.60 5.49
CA SER A 47 -4.86 -9.45 6.93
C SER A 47 -5.87 -8.50 7.55
N VAL A 48 -6.26 -8.76 8.80
CA VAL A 48 -7.00 -7.80 9.62
C VAL A 48 -5.99 -6.78 10.14
N ILE A 49 -6.11 -5.52 9.69
CA ILE A 49 -5.16 -4.44 10.01
C ILE A 49 -5.63 -3.51 11.11
N ALA A 50 -6.92 -3.55 11.44
CA ALA A 50 -7.50 -2.93 12.62
C ALA A 50 -8.78 -3.68 12.98
N ASN A 51 -9.05 -3.83 14.28
CA ASN A 51 -10.30 -4.38 14.75
C ASN A 51 -10.76 -3.66 16.02
N GLY A 52 -12.01 -3.86 16.39
CA GLY A 52 -12.50 -3.42 17.69
C GLY A 52 -13.92 -3.83 17.96
N VAL A 53 -14.21 -4.01 19.25
CA VAL A 53 -15.55 -4.36 19.71
C VAL A 53 -16.32 -3.09 20.07
N THR A 54 -17.56 -2.98 19.62
CA THR A 54 -18.46 -1.89 19.99
C THR A 54 -19.89 -2.38 20.12
N GLU A 55 -20.66 -1.75 21.00
CA GLU A 55 -22.11 -1.97 21.05
C GLU A 55 -22.76 -1.31 19.83
N LEU A 56 -23.45 -2.11 19.03
CA LEU A 56 -24.34 -1.64 17.97
C LEU A 56 -25.78 -1.68 18.47
N ALA A 57 -26.47 -0.55 18.35
CA ALA A 57 -27.90 -0.49 18.62
C ALA A 57 -28.67 -1.32 17.58
N ALA A 58 -29.81 -1.90 17.98
CA ALA A 58 -30.77 -2.54 17.07
C ALA A 58 -31.49 -1.47 16.20
N ALA A 59 -30.73 -0.80 15.34
CA ALA A 59 -31.15 0.32 14.53
C ALA A 59 -30.59 0.19 13.12
N ASP A 60 -31.21 0.94 12.21
CA ASP A 60 -30.71 1.07 10.85
C ASP A 60 -29.43 1.91 10.84
N VAL A 61 -28.38 1.35 10.25
CA VAL A 61 -27.07 1.98 10.04
C VAL A 61 -26.74 1.98 8.54
N ALA A 62 -25.72 2.71 8.14
CA ALA A 62 -25.18 2.61 6.79
C ALA A 62 -23.66 2.81 6.82
N TRP A 63 -22.95 2.16 5.91
CA TRP A 63 -21.54 2.45 5.73
C TRP A 63 -21.32 3.85 5.16
N ARG A 64 -20.30 4.54 5.66
CA ARG A 64 -19.91 5.86 5.17
C ARG A 64 -18.39 5.92 4.99
N VAL A 65 -17.93 6.43 3.85
CA VAL A 65 -16.52 6.70 3.60
C VAL A 65 -16.34 8.19 3.35
N THR A 66 -15.49 8.80 4.16
CA THR A 66 -15.12 10.22 4.04
C THR A 66 -13.60 10.32 3.88
N TYR A 67 -13.14 11.06 2.89
CA TYR A 67 -11.72 11.40 2.73
C TYR A 67 -11.43 12.73 3.41
N ARG A 68 -10.37 12.79 4.23
CA ARG A 68 -10.01 13.96 5.02
C ARG A 68 -8.54 14.30 4.86
N THR A 69 -8.22 15.58 5.05
CA THR A 69 -6.84 16.07 5.10
C THR A 69 -6.67 17.04 6.26
N ALA A 70 -5.52 17.04 6.92
CA ALA A 70 -5.15 18.02 7.93
C ALA A 70 -3.79 18.65 7.59
N ASP A 71 -3.67 19.95 7.80
CA ASP A 71 -2.37 20.63 7.77
C ASP A 71 -1.69 20.50 9.16
N PRO A 72 -0.36 20.39 9.24
CA PRO A 72 0.35 20.10 10.51
C PRO A 72 0.28 21.23 11.54
N LEU A 73 -0.14 22.44 11.11
CA LEU A 73 -0.35 23.60 11.98
C LEU A 73 -1.84 23.93 12.19
N ALA A 74 -2.74 23.13 11.63
CA ALA A 74 -4.17 23.30 11.83
C ALA A 74 -4.60 22.77 13.20
N THR A 75 -5.76 23.25 13.66
CA THR A 75 -6.43 22.65 14.82
C THR A 75 -6.75 21.18 14.53
N PRO A 76 -6.57 20.27 15.50
CA PRO A 76 -7.00 18.89 15.34
C PRO A 76 -8.48 18.78 14.95
N ILE A 77 -8.79 17.83 14.08
CA ILE A 77 -10.13 17.56 13.57
C ILE A 77 -10.75 16.48 14.45
N PRO A 78 -11.95 16.68 15.04
CA PRO A 78 -12.60 15.62 15.79
C PRO A 78 -12.97 14.46 14.87
N ALA A 79 -12.75 13.24 15.33
CA ALA A 79 -13.23 12.02 14.69
C ALA A 79 -14.77 11.92 14.77
N PRO A 80 -15.39 11.02 14.01
CA PRO A 80 -16.85 10.84 14.03
C PRO A 80 -17.38 10.45 15.39
N ALA A 81 -18.60 10.88 15.66
CA ALA A 81 -19.39 10.40 16.79
C ALA A 81 -20.01 9.01 16.51
N ALA A 82 -19.42 8.20 15.64
CA ALA A 82 -19.85 6.84 15.26
C ALA A 82 -18.65 5.88 15.28
N PRO A 83 -18.84 4.56 15.44
CA PRO A 83 -17.76 3.60 15.28
C PRO A 83 -17.12 3.77 13.90
N ALA A 84 -15.79 3.87 13.85
CA ALA A 84 -15.08 4.11 12.61
C ALA A 84 -13.68 3.52 12.60
N PHE A 85 -13.19 3.22 11.40
CA PHE A 85 -11.77 3.02 11.14
C PHE A 85 -11.17 4.28 10.53
N LEU A 86 -10.01 4.68 11.03
CA LEU A 86 -9.18 5.72 10.45
C LEU A 86 -8.04 5.02 9.70
N VAL A 87 -7.91 5.26 8.40
CA VAL A 87 -6.92 4.61 7.53
C VAL A 87 -6.01 5.67 6.91
N GLY A 88 -4.73 5.68 7.28
CA GLY A 88 -3.77 6.62 6.72
C GLY A 88 -3.60 6.42 5.22
N GLU A 89 -3.60 7.51 4.45
CA GLU A 89 -3.39 7.49 2.99
C GLU A 89 -2.04 8.09 2.62
N SER A 90 -1.73 9.27 3.14
CA SER A 90 -0.44 9.94 2.91
C SER A 90 -0.08 10.88 4.05
N GLY A 91 1.20 11.22 4.13
CA GLY A 91 1.76 11.95 5.26
C GLY A 91 1.71 11.13 6.55
N GLU A 92 2.02 11.77 7.67
CA GLU A 92 1.88 11.17 8.99
C GLU A 92 0.58 11.69 9.61
N VAL A 93 -0.29 10.81 10.07
CA VAL A 93 -1.56 11.17 10.71
C VAL A 93 -1.51 10.79 12.18
N LEU A 94 -1.53 11.78 13.07
CA LEU A 94 -1.58 11.57 14.50
C LEU A 94 -3.03 11.48 14.97
N VAL A 95 -3.40 10.35 15.55
CA VAL A 95 -4.68 10.10 16.20
C VAL A 95 -4.47 10.17 17.72
N ALA A 96 -5.12 11.12 18.39
CA ALA A 96 -5.06 11.30 19.83
C ALA A 96 -6.42 10.96 20.45
N ALA A 97 -6.46 9.96 21.32
CA ALA A 97 -7.66 9.59 22.08
C ALA A 97 -7.81 10.44 23.35
N ALA A 98 -9.03 10.55 23.88
CA ALA A 98 -9.32 11.34 25.07
C ALA A 98 -8.61 10.86 26.34
N ASP A 99 -8.18 9.59 26.39
CA ASP A 99 -7.37 9.02 27.48
C ASP A 99 -5.88 9.39 27.40
N GLY A 100 -5.48 10.13 26.36
CA GLY A 100 -4.11 10.55 26.12
C GLY A 100 -3.30 9.57 25.27
N GLN A 101 -3.85 8.41 24.88
CA GLN A 101 -3.19 7.54 23.92
C GLN A 101 -3.02 8.24 22.57
N ARG A 102 -1.88 7.99 21.94
CA ARG A 102 -1.53 8.56 20.64
C ARG A 102 -1.07 7.45 19.72
N THR A 103 -1.62 7.42 18.52
CA THR A 103 -1.17 6.53 17.45
C THR A 103 -0.81 7.37 16.24
N LEU A 104 0.40 7.16 15.74
CA LEU A 104 0.80 7.66 14.43
C LEU A 104 0.33 6.65 13.39
N LEU A 105 -0.35 7.11 12.35
CA LEU A 105 -0.77 6.32 11.19
C LEU A 105 0.01 6.78 9.97
N LEU A 106 0.71 5.83 9.35
CA LEU A 106 1.31 5.95 8.04
C LEU A 106 0.35 5.46 6.94
N ALA A 107 0.76 5.59 5.68
CA ALA A 107 -0.01 5.11 4.54
C ALA A 107 -0.28 3.60 4.64
N GLY A 108 -1.56 3.23 4.64
CA GLY A 108 -2.04 1.85 4.74
C GLY A 108 -2.14 1.30 6.16
N GLU A 109 -1.73 2.07 7.18
CA GLU A 109 -1.99 1.73 8.59
C GLU A 109 -3.40 2.18 8.99
N ALA A 110 -4.00 1.48 9.95
CA ALA A 110 -5.34 1.78 10.40
C ALA A 110 -5.47 1.71 11.93
N ARG A 111 -6.43 2.45 12.46
CA ARG A 111 -6.85 2.37 13.86
C ARG A 111 -8.37 2.41 13.97
N PHE A 112 -8.92 1.58 14.86
CA PHE A 112 -10.32 1.64 15.25
C PHE A 112 -10.58 2.79 16.26
N SER A 113 -11.69 3.49 16.07
CA SER A 113 -12.16 4.59 16.90
C SER A 113 -13.60 4.31 17.34
N GLN A 114 -13.81 4.25 18.66
CA GLN A 114 -15.15 4.09 19.24
C GLN A 114 -15.88 5.43 19.32
N THR A 115 -17.21 5.37 19.17
CA THR A 115 -18.22 6.44 19.22
C THR A 115 -18.02 7.49 20.31
N SER A 116 -17.47 7.09 21.47
CA SER A 116 -17.41 7.89 22.70
C SER A 116 -16.04 8.55 22.97
N SER A 117 -15.05 8.31 22.13
CA SER A 117 -13.64 8.39 22.56
C SER A 117 -12.97 9.78 22.43
N GLY A 118 -13.71 10.84 22.09
CA GLY A 118 -13.16 12.20 21.99
C GLY A 118 -11.88 12.26 21.17
N VAL A 119 -11.81 11.43 20.12
CA VAL A 119 -10.62 11.27 19.30
C VAL A 119 -10.42 12.50 18.44
N GLU A 120 -9.21 13.02 18.45
CA GLU A 120 -8.76 14.11 17.61
C GLU A 120 -7.74 13.57 16.60
N VAL A 121 -7.84 14.02 15.36
CA VAL A 121 -6.95 13.64 14.26
C VAL A 121 -6.26 14.89 13.74
N SER A 122 -4.93 14.85 13.67
CA SER A 122 -4.11 15.93 13.12
C SER A 122 -3.04 15.36 12.21
N ALA A 123 -2.48 16.18 11.32
CA ALA A 123 -1.25 15.80 10.65
C ALA A 123 -0.07 15.88 11.65
N SER A 124 0.82 14.90 11.57
CA SER A 124 2.14 14.93 12.19
C SER A 124 3.19 15.20 11.13
N GLY A 125 4.38 15.57 11.57
CA GLY A 125 5.46 15.95 10.66
C GLY A 125 5.26 17.34 10.04
N GLY A 126 6.15 17.73 9.15
CA GLY A 126 6.11 19.04 8.48
C GLY A 126 5.14 19.12 7.30
N ASP A 127 4.49 17.99 6.96
CA ASP A 127 3.68 17.82 5.77
C ASP A 127 2.20 17.64 6.11
N ARG A 128 1.35 17.77 5.10
CA ARG A 128 -0.10 17.50 5.20
C ARG A 128 -0.31 15.98 5.36
N GLY A 129 -1.20 15.62 6.29
CA GLY A 129 -1.66 14.25 6.47
C GLY A 129 -3.03 14.05 5.81
N ALA A 130 -3.26 12.88 5.22
CA ALA A 130 -4.52 12.48 4.62
C ALA A 130 -4.93 11.08 5.06
N TRP A 131 -6.23 10.87 5.23
CA TRP A 131 -6.79 9.59 5.67
C TRP A 131 -8.20 9.37 5.14
N PHE A 132 -8.60 8.10 5.09
CA PHE A 132 -9.99 7.71 4.97
C PHE A 132 -10.59 7.45 6.35
N GLU A 133 -11.82 7.90 6.52
CA GLU A 133 -12.68 7.57 7.63
C GLU A 133 -13.76 6.61 7.11
N ILE A 134 -13.74 5.37 7.60
CA ILE A 134 -14.74 4.34 7.30
C ILE A 134 -15.61 4.18 8.52
N ALA A 135 -16.79 4.82 8.51
CA ALA A 135 -17.68 4.91 9.67
C ALA A 135 -18.95 4.09 9.46
N LEU A 136 -19.56 3.69 10.57
CA LEU A 136 -20.86 3.03 10.63
C LEU A 136 -21.87 3.87 11.45
N PRO A 137 -22.26 5.07 10.97
CA PRO A 137 -23.25 5.90 11.64
C PRO A 137 -24.67 5.31 11.56
N ALA A 138 -25.58 5.88 12.35
CA ALA A 138 -27.01 5.69 12.14
C ALA A 138 -27.39 6.11 10.70
N ALA A 139 -28.31 5.41 10.06
CA ALA A 139 -28.65 5.63 8.66
C ALA A 139 -29.11 7.08 8.36
N ALA A 140 -29.75 7.75 9.34
CA ALA A 140 -30.17 9.14 9.22
C ALA A 140 -28.99 10.14 9.17
N GLU A 141 -27.82 9.75 9.68
CA GLU A 141 -26.59 10.55 9.77
C GLU A 141 -25.55 10.16 8.69
N ALA A 142 -25.87 9.15 7.87
CA ALA A 142 -24.94 8.61 6.87
C ALA A 142 -24.54 9.63 5.79
N GLU A 143 -25.38 10.62 5.53
CA GLU A 143 -25.10 11.72 4.59
C GLU A 143 -24.34 12.90 5.24
N GLU A 144 -24.05 12.84 6.54
CA GLU A 144 -23.35 13.90 7.28
C GLU A 144 -21.84 13.70 7.27
N HIS A 145 -21.15 14.19 6.23
CA HIS A 145 -19.71 14.03 6.06
C HIS A 145 -18.84 15.10 6.77
N GLY A 146 -19.47 16.07 7.43
CA GLY A 146 -18.77 17.21 8.02
C GLY A 146 -18.05 18.05 6.96
N ASP A 147 -16.79 18.42 7.23
CA ASP A 147 -15.89 19.15 6.32
C ASP A 147 -15.04 18.24 5.42
N GLY A 148 -15.20 16.92 5.51
CA GLY A 148 -14.51 15.96 4.64
C GLY A 148 -15.19 15.80 3.27
N ILE A 149 -14.50 15.11 2.35
CA ILE A 149 -15.02 14.79 1.02
C ILE A 149 -15.77 13.46 1.11
N ALA A 150 -17.05 13.46 0.78
CA ALA A 150 -17.84 12.24 0.66
C ALA A 150 -17.28 11.36 -0.46
N VAL A 151 -16.81 10.16 -0.11
CA VAL A 151 -16.34 9.15 -1.07
C VAL A 151 -17.45 8.16 -1.37
N PHE A 152 -18.17 7.72 -0.33
CA PHE A 152 -19.22 6.72 -0.45
C PHE A 152 -20.23 6.83 0.71
N THR A 153 -21.49 6.58 0.39
CA THR A 153 -22.58 6.40 1.35
C THR A 153 -23.35 5.15 0.93
N GLY A 154 -23.37 4.17 1.82
CA GLY A 154 -24.00 2.86 1.59
C GLY A 154 -25.50 2.89 1.75
N ALA A 155 -26.15 1.76 1.46
CA ALA A 155 -27.56 1.61 1.72
C ALA A 155 -27.79 1.44 3.22
N SER A 156 -28.96 1.85 3.70
CA SER A 156 -29.37 1.57 5.06
C SER A 156 -29.60 0.07 5.24
N PHE A 157 -29.06 -0.51 6.32
CA PHE A 157 -29.31 -1.88 6.73
C PHE A 157 -29.52 -1.98 8.25
N ALA A 158 -30.28 -2.99 8.68
CA ALA A 158 -30.51 -3.22 10.10
C ALA A 158 -29.27 -3.83 10.74
N ALA A 159 -28.60 -3.09 11.64
CA ALA A 159 -27.42 -3.59 12.35
C ALA A 159 -27.80 -4.74 13.30
N PRO A 160 -27.00 -5.82 13.35
CA PRO A 160 -27.09 -6.80 14.42
C PRO A 160 -26.82 -6.13 15.78
N ALA A 161 -27.75 -6.28 16.72
CA ALA A 161 -27.66 -5.63 18.04
C ALA A 161 -26.56 -6.23 18.92
N GLY A 162 -26.10 -5.51 19.94
CA GLY A 162 -25.16 -6.04 20.97
C GLY A 162 -23.70 -5.68 20.68
N GLU A 163 -22.78 -6.27 21.45
CA GLU A 163 -21.33 -6.07 21.25
C GLU A 163 -20.86 -6.84 20.02
N ARG A 164 -20.43 -6.11 19.00
CA ARG A 164 -20.00 -6.67 17.72
C ARG A 164 -18.52 -6.45 17.52
N ASP A 165 -17.84 -7.48 17.05
CA ASP A 165 -16.48 -7.34 16.52
C ASP A 165 -16.56 -6.63 15.18
N LEU A 166 -15.82 -5.55 15.01
CA LEU A 166 -15.69 -4.84 13.75
C LEU A 166 -14.27 -5.05 13.25
N ASP A 167 -14.13 -5.57 12.04
CA ASP A 167 -12.83 -5.84 11.42
C ASP A 167 -12.61 -4.96 10.20
N LEU A 168 -11.37 -4.51 10.03
CA LEU A 168 -10.88 -3.91 8.81
C LEU A 168 -9.85 -4.83 8.18
N VAL A 169 -10.23 -5.47 7.08
CA VAL A 169 -9.37 -6.36 6.28
C VAL A 169 -8.65 -5.55 5.22
N ARG A 170 -7.39 -5.85 4.96
CA ARG A 170 -6.59 -5.28 3.86
C ARG A 170 -5.93 -6.38 3.04
N ASP A 171 -5.79 -6.14 1.75
CA ASP A 171 -4.96 -6.95 0.86
C ASP A 171 -4.32 -6.11 -0.27
N VAL A 172 -3.32 -6.69 -0.93
CA VAL A 172 -2.69 -6.19 -2.15
C VAL A 172 -2.63 -7.33 -3.16
N LEU A 173 -3.28 -7.16 -4.31
CA LEU A 173 -3.46 -8.18 -5.33
C LEU A 173 -2.70 -7.82 -6.60
N ALA A 174 -1.93 -8.76 -7.12
CA ALA A 174 -1.44 -8.72 -8.49
C ALA A 174 -2.60 -8.84 -9.50
N GLN A 175 -2.30 -8.70 -10.80
CA GLN A 175 -3.28 -8.92 -11.85
C GLN A 175 -3.81 -10.36 -11.80
N ASP A 176 -5.13 -10.51 -11.85
CA ASP A 176 -5.85 -11.78 -11.79
C ASP A 176 -5.65 -12.59 -10.48
N GLU A 177 -4.89 -12.06 -9.52
CA GLU A 177 -4.81 -12.62 -8.17
C GLU A 177 -6.14 -12.41 -7.46
N THR A 178 -6.56 -13.41 -6.68
CA THR A 178 -7.84 -13.41 -5.97
C THR A 178 -7.64 -13.61 -4.48
N THR A 179 -8.41 -12.89 -3.69
CA THR A 179 -8.57 -13.12 -2.25
C THR A 179 -10.05 -13.24 -1.90
N THR A 180 -10.34 -13.82 -0.73
CA THR A 180 -11.72 -13.91 -0.23
C THR A 180 -11.85 -13.15 1.09
N VAL A 181 -12.85 -12.27 1.16
CA VAL A 181 -13.28 -11.62 2.40
C VAL A 181 -14.56 -12.31 2.85
N ILE A 182 -14.52 -12.96 4.01
CA ILE A 182 -15.68 -13.65 4.55
C ILE A 182 -16.63 -12.61 5.14
N GLY A 183 -17.81 -12.49 4.54
CA GLY A 183 -18.88 -11.64 5.02
C GLY A 183 -19.72 -12.36 6.06
N GLN A 184 -20.52 -11.60 6.80
CA GLN A 184 -21.47 -12.16 7.77
C GLN A 184 -22.90 -11.76 7.37
N GLU A 185 -23.81 -11.66 8.35
CA GLU A 185 -25.20 -11.25 8.10
C GLU A 185 -25.34 -9.79 7.64
N SER A 186 -24.33 -8.95 7.89
CA SER A 186 -24.31 -7.53 7.49
C SER A 186 -23.55 -7.31 6.18
N PRO A 187 -23.88 -6.27 5.40
CA PRO A 187 -23.12 -5.91 4.20
C PRO A 187 -21.66 -5.59 4.50
N VAL A 188 -20.77 -6.03 3.60
CA VAL A 188 -19.34 -5.70 3.61
C VAL A 188 -19.13 -4.46 2.75
N LEU A 189 -18.46 -3.46 3.32
CA LEU A 189 -17.96 -2.31 2.57
C LEU A 189 -16.58 -2.65 2.01
N LEU A 190 -16.31 -2.36 0.73
CA LEU A 190 -14.99 -2.47 0.14
C LEU A 190 -14.58 -1.14 -0.49
N LEU A 191 -13.40 -0.62 -0.13
CA LEU A 191 -12.79 0.60 -0.68
C LEU A 191 -11.50 0.25 -1.41
N ALA A 192 -11.42 0.58 -2.69
CA ALA A 192 -10.19 0.45 -3.46
C ALA A 192 -9.22 1.58 -3.10
N THR A 193 -8.07 1.24 -2.53
CA THR A 193 -7.01 2.18 -2.14
C THR A 193 -5.90 2.27 -3.20
N GLY A 194 -5.87 1.35 -4.16
CA GLY A 194 -4.92 1.36 -5.27
C GLY A 194 -5.37 0.45 -6.41
N GLY A 195 -4.92 0.75 -7.64
CA GLY A 195 -5.22 -0.05 -8.83
C GLY A 195 -6.71 -0.13 -9.20
N THR A 196 -7.08 -1.22 -9.88
CA THR A 196 -8.46 -1.57 -10.22
C THR A 196 -8.79 -2.97 -9.70
N LEU A 197 -9.93 -3.12 -9.06
CA LEU A 197 -10.45 -4.36 -8.50
C LEU A 197 -11.70 -4.80 -9.24
N ARG A 198 -11.88 -6.11 -9.37
CA ARG A 198 -13.16 -6.73 -9.66
C ARG A 198 -13.64 -7.43 -8.39
N VAL A 199 -14.90 -7.20 -8.04
CA VAL A 199 -15.53 -7.78 -6.84
C VAL A 199 -16.71 -8.61 -7.30
N GLU A 200 -16.79 -9.84 -6.81
CA GLU A 200 -17.92 -10.75 -6.99
C GLU A 200 -18.39 -11.21 -5.61
N ALA A 201 -19.65 -10.95 -5.28
CA ALA A 201 -20.24 -11.31 -4.00
C ALA A 201 -21.11 -12.57 -4.13
N THR A 202 -21.27 -13.31 -3.04
CA THR A 202 -22.09 -14.54 -3.00
C THR A 202 -23.58 -14.29 -3.23
N ASP A 203 -24.06 -13.07 -2.99
CA ASP A 203 -25.42 -12.65 -3.36
C ASP A 203 -25.62 -12.46 -4.89
N GLY A 204 -24.55 -12.61 -5.67
CA GLY A 204 -24.52 -12.48 -7.13
C GLY A 204 -24.29 -11.06 -7.63
N SER A 205 -24.12 -10.08 -6.74
CA SER A 205 -23.69 -8.73 -7.10
C SER A 205 -22.21 -8.72 -7.51
N SER A 206 -21.87 -7.82 -8.43
CA SER A 206 -20.49 -7.65 -8.89
C SER A 206 -20.22 -6.21 -9.28
N ALA A 207 -19.00 -5.74 -9.06
CA ALA A 207 -18.57 -4.40 -9.47
C ALA A 207 -17.09 -4.37 -9.87
N THR A 208 -16.72 -3.34 -10.63
CA THR A 208 -15.32 -2.96 -10.84
C THR A 208 -15.08 -1.65 -10.10
N LEU A 209 -14.13 -1.66 -9.16
CA LEU A 209 -13.79 -0.49 -8.34
C LEU A 209 -12.39 0.00 -8.69
N ARG A 210 -12.24 1.30 -8.87
CA ARG A 210 -10.95 1.98 -9.06
C ARG A 210 -10.53 2.68 -7.79
N VAL A 211 -9.26 3.05 -7.68
CA VAL A 211 -8.74 3.86 -6.56
C VAL A 211 -9.69 5.01 -6.17
N GLY A 212 -10.00 5.10 -4.88
CA GLY A 212 -10.93 6.08 -4.32
C GLY A 212 -12.40 5.77 -4.55
N GLN A 213 -12.76 4.64 -5.13
CA GLN A 213 -14.14 4.16 -5.22
C GLN A 213 -14.40 3.10 -4.15
N ALA A 214 -15.59 3.10 -3.59
CA ALA A 214 -16.07 2.06 -2.70
C ALA A 214 -17.41 1.47 -3.17
N GLY A 215 -17.72 0.29 -2.68
CA GLY A 215 -18.99 -0.40 -2.88
C GLY A 215 -19.41 -1.19 -1.64
N GLU A 216 -20.70 -1.50 -1.56
CA GLU A 216 -21.30 -2.32 -0.50
C GLU A 216 -21.85 -3.61 -1.12
N PHE A 217 -21.59 -4.74 -0.48
CA PHE A 217 -21.86 -6.08 -1.01
C PHE A 217 -22.40 -7.02 0.08
N GLY A 218 -23.29 -7.94 -0.27
CA GLY A 218 -23.82 -8.93 0.66
C GLY A 218 -23.08 -10.27 0.63
N GLY A 219 -22.83 -10.84 1.81
CA GLY A 219 -22.18 -12.14 1.98
C GLY A 219 -20.67 -12.13 1.69
N ASP A 220 -20.09 -13.29 1.43
CA ASP A 220 -18.65 -13.43 1.12
C ASP A 220 -18.30 -12.77 -0.21
N LEU A 221 -17.12 -12.16 -0.27
CA LEU A 221 -16.58 -11.49 -1.45
C LEU A 221 -15.38 -12.24 -2.00
N VAL A 222 -15.37 -12.49 -3.30
CA VAL A 222 -14.17 -12.81 -4.07
C VAL A 222 -13.70 -11.52 -4.72
N VAL A 223 -12.50 -11.09 -4.38
CA VAL A 223 -11.90 -9.84 -4.87
C VAL A 223 -10.71 -10.19 -5.74
N SER A 224 -10.62 -9.62 -6.93
CA SER A 224 -9.51 -9.86 -7.85
C SER A 224 -8.88 -8.58 -8.38
N GLY A 225 -7.56 -8.59 -8.62
CA GLY A 225 -6.88 -7.49 -9.33
C GLY A 225 -7.27 -7.48 -10.81
N ASP A 226 -7.80 -6.35 -11.31
CA ASP A 226 -8.29 -6.20 -12.70
C ASP A 226 -7.42 -5.25 -13.54
N SER A 227 -6.26 -4.87 -13.02
CA SER A 227 -5.26 -4.03 -13.69
C SER A 227 -3.88 -4.67 -13.71
N ALA A 228 -3.05 -4.26 -14.67
CA ALA A 228 -1.65 -4.69 -14.74
C ALA A 228 -0.81 -4.16 -13.55
N ALA A 229 -1.17 -3.00 -12.99
CA ALA A 229 -0.61 -2.54 -11.73
C ALA A 229 -1.28 -3.26 -10.55
N PRO A 230 -0.55 -3.55 -9.45
CA PRO A 230 -1.13 -4.12 -8.25
C PRO A 230 -2.31 -3.27 -7.75
N ALA A 231 -3.37 -3.95 -7.35
CA ALA A 231 -4.54 -3.35 -6.74
C ALA A 231 -4.48 -3.52 -5.23
N SER A 232 -4.95 -2.55 -4.46
CA SER A 232 -5.03 -2.66 -3.00
C SER A 232 -6.38 -2.20 -2.53
N PHE A 233 -6.84 -2.79 -1.42
CA PHE A 233 -8.13 -2.44 -0.84
C PHE A 233 -8.13 -2.55 0.67
N VAL A 234 -9.13 -1.92 1.27
CA VAL A 234 -9.58 -2.21 2.63
C VAL A 234 -11.06 -2.57 2.60
N ALA A 235 -11.48 -3.48 3.48
CA ALA A 235 -12.86 -3.92 3.61
C ALA A 235 -13.32 -3.88 5.08
N GLY A 236 -14.44 -3.19 5.33
CA GLY A 236 -15.07 -3.13 6.65
C GLY A 236 -16.10 -4.25 6.80
N VAL A 237 -15.95 -5.06 7.85
CA VAL A 237 -16.81 -6.21 8.13
C VAL A 237 -17.43 -6.06 9.53
N VAL A 238 -18.74 -6.26 9.63
CA VAL A 238 -19.42 -6.43 10.92
C VAL A 238 -19.42 -7.92 11.27
N GLY A 239 -18.62 -8.28 12.26
CA GLY A 239 -18.41 -9.65 12.74
C GLY A 239 -19.52 -10.18 13.65
N THR A 240 -19.22 -11.29 14.30
CA THR A 240 -20.14 -11.95 15.23
C THR A 240 -20.32 -11.17 16.53
N GLU A 241 -21.33 -11.55 17.30
CA GLU A 241 -21.51 -11.04 18.66
C GLU A 241 -20.37 -11.53 19.55
N VAL A 242 -19.76 -10.62 20.29
CA VAL A 242 -18.80 -10.95 21.35
C VAL A 242 -19.59 -11.03 22.64
N SER A 243 -19.66 -12.21 23.26
CA SER A 243 -20.37 -12.32 24.52
C SER A 243 -19.51 -11.72 25.64
N ALA A 244 -20.11 -10.97 26.55
CA ALA A 244 -19.42 -10.49 27.76
C ALA A 244 -18.83 -11.65 28.58
N ASP A 245 -19.43 -12.84 28.51
CA ASP A 245 -18.92 -14.06 29.12
C ASP A 245 -17.61 -14.56 28.47
N ASP A 246 -17.41 -14.31 27.17
CA ASP A 246 -16.16 -14.64 26.46
C ASP A 246 -15.03 -13.71 26.89
N ALA A 247 -15.34 -12.42 27.15
CA ALA A 247 -14.37 -11.46 27.68
C ALA A 247 -13.99 -11.73 29.15
N ALA A 248 -14.90 -12.33 29.93
CA ALA A 248 -14.71 -12.63 31.36
C ALA A 248 -14.08 -14.01 31.63
N ALA A 249 -13.97 -14.87 30.62
CA ALA A 249 -13.26 -16.13 30.71
C ALA A 249 -11.75 -15.87 30.79
N ALA A 250 -11.29 -15.42 31.97
CA ALA A 250 -9.89 -15.44 32.32
C ALA A 250 -9.34 -16.83 31.96
N PRO A 251 -8.18 -16.92 31.27
CA PRO A 251 -7.61 -18.21 30.90
C PRO A 251 -7.60 -19.10 32.14
N PRO A 252 -8.10 -20.35 32.06
CA PRO A 252 -8.28 -21.19 33.23
C PRO A 252 -6.97 -21.18 33.99
N ALA A 253 -6.99 -20.66 35.22
CA ALA A 253 -5.80 -20.52 36.05
C ALA A 253 -5.04 -21.84 35.97
N ALA A 254 -3.90 -21.81 35.26
CA ALA A 254 -3.11 -23.01 35.04
C ALA A 254 -2.87 -23.60 36.43
N GLN A 255 -3.39 -24.80 36.68
CA GLN A 255 -3.14 -25.48 37.95
C GLN A 255 -1.64 -25.76 37.98
N ALA A 256 -0.90 -24.85 38.60
CA ALA A 256 0.53 -24.94 38.75
C ALA A 256 0.81 -26.23 39.51
N SER A 257 1.43 -27.19 38.81
CA SER A 257 2.12 -28.28 39.49
C SER A 257 3.13 -27.62 40.45
N PRO A 258 3.15 -27.97 41.74
CA PRO A 258 4.03 -27.32 42.70
C PRO A 258 5.49 -27.67 42.35
N VAL A 259 6.18 -26.73 41.71
CA VAL A 259 7.64 -26.77 41.57
C VAL A 259 8.23 -26.07 42.79
N ALA A 260 8.94 -26.84 43.59
CA ALA A 260 9.64 -26.36 44.76
C ALA A 260 10.83 -25.47 44.37
N GLY A 261 10.78 -24.21 44.82
CA GLY A 261 11.90 -23.50 45.42
C GLY A 261 13.03 -22.97 44.53
N GLY A 262 13.09 -21.64 44.40
CA GLY A 262 14.31 -20.91 44.05
C GLY A 262 14.00 -19.62 43.30
N GLY A 263 13.80 -18.51 44.04
CA GLY A 263 13.39 -17.24 43.46
C GLY A 263 14.45 -16.56 42.59
N GLN A 264 13.99 -15.97 41.48
CA GLN A 264 14.53 -14.76 40.87
C GLN A 264 13.47 -14.10 39.96
N ALA A 265 13.64 -12.81 39.73
CA ALA A 265 12.62 -11.82 39.41
C ALA A 265 11.98 -11.91 38.01
N GLY A 266 10.69 -11.55 37.95
CA GLY A 266 9.99 -11.01 36.77
C GLY A 266 9.70 -11.99 35.63
N VAL A 267 8.75 -12.90 35.81
CA VAL A 267 8.31 -13.82 34.75
C VAL A 267 7.24 -13.13 33.88
N GLY A 268 7.69 -12.36 32.89
CA GLY A 268 6.92 -12.23 31.65
C GLY A 268 6.84 -13.61 30.98
N GLY A 269 5.74 -13.89 30.28
CA GLY A 269 5.56 -15.17 29.59
C GLY A 269 6.73 -15.50 28.65
N PRO A 270 7.01 -16.78 28.37
CA PRO A 270 8.07 -17.14 27.43
C PRO A 270 7.72 -16.62 26.04
N GLY A 271 8.50 -15.66 25.56
CA GLY A 271 8.41 -15.17 24.20
C GLY A 271 8.92 -16.17 23.18
N VAL A 272 8.48 -15.97 21.94
CA VAL A 272 8.81 -16.80 20.78
C VAL A 272 9.28 -15.88 19.64
N ILE A 273 10.40 -16.22 19.03
CA ILE A 273 10.84 -15.62 17.77
C ILE A 273 10.88 -16.74 16.73
N ALA A 274 10.11 -16.60 15.65
CA ALA A 274 10.14 -17.46 14.48
C ALA A 274 10.81 -16.72 13.32
N ALA A 275 11.63 -17.42 12.55
CA ALA A 275 12.26 -16.88 11.36
C ALA A 275 12.08 -17.82 10.17
N THR A 276 11.51 -17.28 9.09
CA THR A 276 11.37 -17.95 7.79
C THR A 276 12.54 -17.53 6.91
N VAL A 277 13.24 -18.49 6.32
CA VAL A 277 14.49 -18.22 5.58
C VAL A 277 14.32 -18.54 4.10
N PHE A 278 14.61 -17.55 3.26
CA PHE A 278 14.57 -17.65 1.81
C PHE A 278 15.97 -17.53 1.21
N GLY A 279 16.32 -18.46 0.33
CA GLY A 279 17.51 -18.41 -0.52
C GLY A 279 17.21 -17.68 -1.83
N CYS A 280 17.83 -16.53 -2.03
CA CYS A 280 17.65 -15.71 -3.21
C CYS A 280 18.79 -15.86 -4.22
N PRO A 281 18.49 -15.89 -5.53
CA PRO A 281 19.49 -15.79 -6.59
C PRO A 281 20.43 -14.58 -6.44
N ALA A 282 21.66 -14.69 -6.95
CA ALA A 282 22.70 -13.65 -6.78
C ALA A 282 22.41 -12.35 -7.56
N ASP A 283 21.57 -12.42 -8.60
CA ASP A 283 21.16 -11.30 -9.43
C ASP A 283 19.99 -10.50 -8.85
N ILE A 284 19.24 -11.09 -7.91
CA ILE A 284 18.17 -10.39 -7.19
C ILE A 284 18.70 -9.14 -6.48
N ARG A 285 17.99 -8.03 -6.69
CA ARG A 285 18.25 -6.75 -6.03
C ARG A 285 17.43 -6.66 -4.75
N PRO A 286 17.88 -5.91 -3.72
CA PRO A 286 17.13 -5.75 -2.46
C PRO A 286 15.65 -5.34 -2.62
N ARG A 287 15.31 -4.60 -3.69
CA ARG A 287 13.93 -4.17 -3.97
C ARG A 287 13.04 -5.24 -4.60
N GLN A 288 13.63 -6.34 -5.06
CA GLN A 288 12.95 -7.48 -5.67
C GLN A 288 12.84 -8.65 -4.69
N LEU A 289 13.17 -8.45 -3.42
CA LEU A 289 13.03 -9.47 -2.40
C LEU A 289 11.57 -9.66 -2.06
N SER A 290 11.08 -10.87 -2.28
CA SER A 290 9.78 -11.34 -1.84
C SER A 290 9.85 -12.86 -1.69
N ALA A 291 8.91 -13.42 -0.93
CA ALA A 291 8.76 -14.87 -0.78
C ALA A 291 8.56 -15.59 -2.12
N ASP A 292 8.04 -14.90 -3.15
CA ASP A 292 7.84 -15.46 -4.50
C ASP A 292 9.12 -15.44 -5.35
N ALA A 293 10.00 -14.46 -5.11
CA ALA A 293 11.22 -14.27 -5.89
C ALA A 293 12.39 -15.12 -5.37
N CYS A 294 12.27 -15.66 -4.15
CA CYS A 294 13.30 -16.45 -3.49
C CYS A 294 12.73 -17.81 -3.06
N GLU A 295 13.55 -18.86 -3.08
CA GLU A 295 13.11 -20.20 -2.68
C GLU A 295 13.18 -20.33 -1.16
N LEU A 296 12.21 -20.99 -0.52
CA LEU A 296 12.27 -21.30 0.91
C LEU A 296 13.44 -22.27 1.18
N ASP A 297 14.50 -21.77 1.80
CA ASP A 297 15.75 -22.53 2.01
C ASP A 297 16.34 -22.23 3.40
N PRO A 298 15.93 -22.99 4.44
CA PRO A 298 16.46 -22.83 5.79
C PRO A 298 17.95 -23.21 5.92
N ALA A 299 18.56 -23.81 4.90
CA ALA A 299 19.99 -24.12 4.87
C ALA A 299 20.83 -22.99 4.23
N ALA A 300 20.21 -21.96 3.66
CA ALA A 300 20.90 -20.84 3.00
C ALA A 300 21.73 -20.00 3.98
N VAL A 301 21.31 -19.93 5.26
CA VAL A 301 22.03 -19.22 6.33
C VAL A 301 21.86 -19.95 7.66
N GLU A 302 22.95 -20.08 8.41
CA GLU A 302 22.92 -20.51 9.80
C GLU A 302 22.66 -19.28 10.68
N LEU A 303 21.56 -19.29 11.44
CA LEU A 303 21.12 -18.16 12.24
C LEU A 303 21.47 -18.33 13.71
N GLU A 304 21.84 -17.22 14.34
CA GLU A 304 22.07 -17.10 15.77
C GLU A 304 21.25 -15.93 16.34
N LEU A 305 20.61 -16.18 17.48
CA LEU A 305 19.90 -15.15 18.25
C LEU A 305 20.75 -14.71 19.43
N VAL A 306 20.87 -13.39 19.58
CA VAL A 306 21.70 -12.76 20.61
C VAL A 306 20.83 -11.83 21.45
N ALA A 307 20.86 -11.96 22.78
CA ALA A 307 20.18 -11.01 23.66
C ALA A 307 20.96 -9.69 23.75
N LEU A 308 20.25 -8.55 23.70
CA LEU A 308 20.77 -7.18 23.79
C LEU A 308 20.39 -6.49 25.12
N ASP A 309 20.32 -7.25 26.22
CA ASP A 309 19.84 -6.84 27.55
C ASP A 309 20.77 -5.87 28.34
N GLY A 310 21.58 -5.07 27.64
CA GLY A 310 22.52 -4.13 28.25
C GLY A 310 23.75 -4.78 28.90
N GLN A 311 23.89 -6.10 28.81
CA GLN A 311 25.13 -6.83 29.10
C GLN A 311 25.88 -7.19 27.80
N ALA A 312 27.05 -7.81 27.94
CA ALA A 312 27.79 -8.32 26.78
C ALA A 312 26.87 -9.26 25.96
N PRO A 313 26.83 -9.12 24.61
CA PRO A 313 25.91 -9.88 23.78
C PRO A 313 26.05 -11.38 24.04
N ARG A 314 24.95 -12.02 24.45
CA ARG A 314 24.92 -13.45 24.80
C ARG A 314 24.17 -14.25 23.76
N SER A 315 24.86 -15.22 23.17
CA SER A 315 24.25 -16.23 22.30
C SER A 315 23.21 -17.04 23.07
N LEU A 316 22.03 -17.22 22.49
CA LEU A 316 20.94 -18.01 23.08
C LEU A 316 20.90 -19.45 22.55
N GLY A 317 21.90 -19.83 21.75
CA GLY A 317 22.02 -21.16 21.17
C GLY A 317 21.31 -21.29 19.81
N SER A 318 21.45 -22.48 19.23
CA SER A 318 20.84 -22.81 17.94
C SER A 318 19.33 -22.89 18.07
N PRO A 319 18.57 -22.39 17.07
CA PRO A 319 17.12 -22.53 17.08
C PRO A 319 16.67 -23.98 16.89
N GLN A 320 15.39 -24.22 17.17
CA GLN A 320 14.70 -25.45 16.77
C GLN A 320 14.29 -25.33 15.30
N SER A 321 14.72 -26.28 14.46
CA SER A 321 14.27 -26.35 13.07
C SER A 321 12.79 -26.73 12.97
N GLN A 322 12.07 -26.07 12.07
CA GLN A 322 10.71 -26.40 11.66
C GLN A 322 10.61 -26.50 10.13
N ASP A 323 9.50 -27.02 9.62
CA ASP A 323 9.31 -27.26 8.18
C ASP A 323 9.48 -26.00 7.31
N GLN A 324 9.24 -24.81 7.88
CA GLN A 324 9.30 -23.53 7.16
C GLN A 324 10.37 -22.56 7.68
N GLY A 325 11.23 -22.98 8.61
CA GLY A 325 12.20 -22.05 9.20
C GLY A 325 12.77 -22.51 10.53
N VAL A 326 13.06 -21.54 11.39
CA VAL A 326 13.70 -21.77 12.68
C VAL A 326 12.97 -21.02 13.79
N VAL A 327 12.89 -21.62 14.98
CA VAL A 327 12.17 -21.04 16.13
C VAL A 327 13.03 -21.03 17.39
N TRP A 328 13.03 -19.89 18.08
CA TRP A 328 13.51 -19.75 19.46
C TRP A 328 12.31 -19.56 20.37
N SER A 329 12.13 -20.45 21.35
CA SER A 329 11.04 -20.41 22.32
C SER A 329 11.59 -20.32 23.74
N GLY A 330 10.75 -19.91 24.69
CA GLY A 330 11.21 -19.77 26.08
C GLY A 330 12.04 -18.51 26.32
N LEU A 331 11.96 -17.53 25.42
CA LEU A 331 12.74 -16.30 25.50
C LEU A 331 12.14 -15.39 26.57
N PRO A 332 12.94 -14.74 27.43
CA PRO A 332 12.44 -13.62 28.23
C PRO A 332 11.90 -12.49 27.34
N LEU A 333 11.05 -11.62 27.86
CA LEU A 333 10.80 -10.34 27.19
C LEU A 333 12.10 -9.51 27.17
N GLY A 334 12.41 -8.87 26.06
CA GLY A 334 13.65 -8.14 25.86
C GLY A 334 13.95 -7.82 24.40
N VAL A 335 15.10 -7.19 24.17
CA VAL A 335 15.59 -6.84 22.84
C VAL A 335 16.58 -7.91 22.40
N TYR A 336 16.43 -8.39 21.17
CA TYR A 336 17.23 -9.44 20.57
C TYR A 336 17.82 -8.96 19.24
N ALA A 337 18.93 -9.57 18.83
CA ALA A 337 19.46 -9.45 17.49
C ALA A 337 19.50 -10.81 16.82
N VAL A 338 18.87 -10.94 15.66
CA VAL A 338 19.07 -12.05 14.73
C VAL A 338 20.29 -11.74 13.85
N ARG A 339 21.22 -12.68 13.73
CA ARG A 339 22.37 -12.55 12.83
C ARG A 339 22.72 -13.86 12.14
N ALA A 340 23.46 -13.76 11.05
CA ALA A 340 24.06 -14.91 10.39
C ALA A 340 25.31 -15.36 11.17
N ALA A 341 25.31 -16.59 11.68
CA ALA A 341 26.49 -17.27 12.22
C ALA A 341 27.33 -17.93 11.11
N GLY A 342 26.70 -18.25 9.98
CA GLY A 342 27.34 -18.84 8.80
C GLY A 342 26.42 -18.78 7.59
N PHE A 343 26.97 -19.02 6.40
CA PHE A 343 26.21 -19.07 5.15
C PHE A 343 26.30 -20.47 4.53
N GLY A 344 25.18 -20.93 3.98
CA GLY A 344 25.15 -22.11 3.13
C GLY A 344 25.95 -21.89 1.84
N PRO A 345 26.30 -22.98 1.11
CA PRO A 345 27.03 -22.87 -0.15
C PRO A 345 26.33 -21.95 -1.14
N GLY A 346 27.07 -20.95 -1.67
CA GLY A 346 26.56 -20.02 -2.67
C GLY A 346 25.91 -18.75 -2.13
N PHE A 347 25.77 -18.59 -0.81
CA PHE A 347 25.23 -17.39 -0.17
C PHE A 347 26.33 -16.61 0.58
N SER A 348 26.17 -15.29 0.72
CA SER A 348 27.19 -14.46 1.37
C SER A 348 26.66 -13.27 2.19
N ARG A 349 25.35 -13.02 2.16
CA ARG A 349 24.73 -11.90 2.85
C ARG A 349 23.27 -12.20 3.20
N VAL A 350 22.78 -11.59 4.26
CA VAL A 350 21.37 -11.62 4.68
C VAL A 350 20.76 -10.23 4.57
N LEU A 351 19.47 -10.16 4.24
CA LEU A 351 18.62 -8.99 4.45
C LEU A 351 17.34 -9.40 5.19
N VAL A 352 16.90 -8.57 6.13
CA VAL A 352 15.62 -8.70 6.85
C VAL A 352 14.81 -7.44 6.57
N PRO A 353 13.83 -7.47 5.65
CA PRO A 353 12.99 -6.32 5.34
C PRO A 353 12.27 -5.80 6.59
N GLY A 354 12.22 -4.47 6.75
CA GLY A 354 11.51 -3.82 7.85
C GLY A 354 12.25 -3.83 9.21
N ALA A 355 13.32 -4.60 9.36
CA ALA A 355 14.12 -4.59 10.59
C ALA A 355 15.28 -3.59 10.51
N GLU A 356 15.54 -2.87 11.61
CA GLU A 356 16.67 -1.96 11.71
C GLU A 356 17.98 -2.75 11.85
N GLU A 357 18.97 -2.41 11.02
CA GLU A 357 20.30 -3.00 11.11
C GLU A 357 21.04 -2.43 12.32
N VAL A 358 21.28 -3.26 13.33
CA VAL A 358 22.09 -2.90 14.49
C VAL A 358 23.55 -2.84 14.04
N ARG A 359 24.02 -1.64 13.71
CA ARG A 359 25.43 -1.39 13.39
C ARG A 359 26.22 -1.13 14.67
N ALA A 360 27.33 -1.86 14.83
CA ALA A 360 28.30 -1.59 15.88
C ALA A 360 28.91 -0.18 15.72
N GLY A 361 28.43 0.81 16.49
CA GLY A 361 28.97 2.17 16.37
C GLY A 361 28.38 3.30 17.22
N GLY A 362 27.60 3.04 18.27
CA GLY A 362 26.94 4.13 19.03
C GLY A 362 27.10 4.12 20.56
N SER A 363 27.21 2.97 21.22
CA SER A 363 27.41 2.91 22.67
C SER A 363 28.26 1.71 23.11
N SER A 364 28.91 1.84 24.26
CA SER A 364 30.15 1.17 24.68
C SER A 364 30.00 -0.28 25.15
N VAL A 365 29.49 -1.17 24.32
CA VAL A 365 29.59 -2.62 24.56
C VAL A 365 30.58 -3.21 23.56
N GLU A 366 31.77 -3.59 24.04
CA GLU A 366 32.82 -4.22 23.23
C GLU A 366 32.34 -5.59 22.72
N GLY A 367 31.90 -5.64 21.47
CA GLY A 367 31.56 -6.85 20.73
C GLY A 367 30.95 -6.48 19.38
N THR A 368 31.57 -6.90 18.27
CA THR A 368 31.08 -6.61 16.91
C THR A 368 29.84 -7.45 16.62
N VAL A 369 28.65 -6.93 16.94
CA VAL A 369 27.38 -7.54 16.52
C VAL A 369 26.90 -6.78 15.29
N THR A 370 26.80 -7.47 14.15
CA THR A 370 26.03 -7.04 12.98
C THR A 370 24.82 -7.94 12.88
N GLY A 371 23.62 -7.39 13.05
CA GLY A 371 22.37 -8.15 13.06
C GLY A 371 21.15 -7.23 12.93
N TYR A 372 19.96 -7.82 13.06
CA TYR A 372 18.67 -7.15 12.95
C TYR A 372 17.94 -7.20 14.29
N GLU A 373 17.48 -6.04 14.78
CA GLU A 373 16.82 -5.93 16.08
C GLU A 373 15.40 -6.51 16.06
N ILE A 374 15.05 -7.27 17.09
CA ILE A 374 13.73 -7.83 17.34
C ILE A 374 13.37 -7.57 18.80
N VAL A 375 12.23 -6.92 19.05
CA VAL A 375 11.75 -6.61 20.40
C VAL A 375 10.65 -7.58 20.79
N LEU A 376 10.81 -8.25 21.93
CA LEU A 376 9.73 -8.99 22.60
C LEU A 376 9.30 -8.22 23.84
N ASP A 377 8.05 -7.80 23.89
CA ASP A 377 7.45 -7.11 25.04
C ASP A 377 6.09 -7.74 25.39
N GLU A 378 5.36 -7.14 26.34
CA GLU A 378 4.07 -7.67 26.79
C GLU A 378 3.01 -7.65 25.69
N SER A 379 3.12 -6.75 24.71
CA SER A 379 2.25 -6.68 23.53
C SER A 379 2.70 -7.63 22.40
N THR A 380 3.97 -8.02 22.39
CA THR A 380 4.62 -8.72 21.28
C THR A 380 5.40 -9.93 21.80
N ALA A 381 4.73 -10.82 22.53
CA ALA A 381 5.36 -12.03 23.05
C ALA A 381 5.74 -13.02 21.94
N GLU A 382 5.15 -12.90 20.75
CA GLU A 382 5.48 -13.69 19.58
C GLU A 382 5.88 -12.76 18.42
N SER A 383 7.02 -13.03 17.80
CA SER A 383 7.52 -12.29 16.65
C SER A 383 7.88 -13.24 15.52
N SER A 384 7.50 -12.90 14.30
CA SER A 384 7.85 -13.64 13.08
C SER A 384 8.60 -12.72 12.13
N VAL A 385 9.75 -13.16 11.63
CA VAL A 385 10.59 -12.39 10.70
C VAL A 385 10.91 -13.19 9.44
N GLU A 386 10.98 -12.51 8.30
CA GLU A 386 11.42 -13.09 7.04
C GLU A 386 12.87 -12.70 6.74
N ILE A 387 13.68 -13.70 6.42
CA ILE A 387 15.12 -13.55 6.27
C ILE A 387 15.53 -14.00 4.87
N TYR A 388 16.14 -13.10 4.12
CA TYR A 388 16.52 -13.32 2.73
C TYR A 388 18.04 -13.46 2.61
N ALA A 389 18.53 -14.67 2.41
CA ALA A 389 19.92 -14.98 2.14
C ALA A 389 20.22 -14.80 0.64
N LEU A 390 21.14 -13.91 0.29
CA LEU A 390 21.40 -13.57 -1.11
C LEU A 390 22.65 -14.29 -1.63
N GLY A 391 22.53 -14.82 -2.85
CA GLY A 391 23.61 -15.50 -3.54
C GLY A 391 24.84 -14.64 -3.76
N ASP A 392 26.01 -15.27 -3.76
CA ASP A 392 27.29 -14.64 -4.07
C ASP A 392 27.44 -14.43 -5.58
N ARG A 393 27.53 -13.15 -5.98
CA ARG A 393 27.73 -12.74 -7.37
C ARG A 393 29.05 -13.25 -7.96
N ALA A 394 30.08 -13.46 -7.11
CA ALA A 394 31.36 -13.97 -7.59
C ALA A 394 31.26 -15.43 -8.06
N THR A 395 30.39 -16.22 -7.43
CA THR A 395 30.18 -17.63 -7.77
C THR A 395 29.30 -17.79 -9.01
N ALA A 396 28.31 -16.91 -9.20
CA ALA A 396 27.47 -16.88 -10.40
C ALA A 396 28.28 -16.61 -11.68
N ALA A 397 29.25 -15.69 -11.64
CA ALA A 397 30.08 -15.35 -12.80
C ALA A 397 31.04 -16.49 -13.25
N GLN A 398 31.39 -17.43 -12.37
CA GLN A 398 32.25 -18.56 -12.72
C GLN A 398 31.51 -19.71 -13.41
N THR A 399 30.22 -19.87 -13.12
CA THR A 399 29.42 -20.98 -13.69
C THR A 399 29.09 -20.73 -15.17
N ASP A 400 28.92 -19.48 -15.58
CA ASP A 400 28.68 -19.12 -16.99
C ASP A 400 29.94 -19.23 -17.88
N SER A 401 31.13 -19.33 -17.29
CA SER A 401 32.39 -19.37 -18.05
C SER A 401 32.89 -20.78 -18.39
N GLN A 402 32.26 -21.86 -17.90
CA GLN A 402 32.75 -23.24 -18.11
C GLN A 402 31.99 -24.07 -19.16
N THR A 403 30.93 -23.56 -19.80
CA THR A 403 30.11 -24.33 -20.76
C THR A 403 30.39 -23.99 -22.24
N SER A 404 31.61 -23.56 -22.58
CA SER A 404 32.03 -23.40 -23.98
C SER A 404 33.39 -24.03 -24.24
N THR A 405 33.44 -25.36 -24.21
CA THR A 405 34.48 -26.13 -24.93
C THR A 405 33.78 -26.86 -26.06
N ALA A 406 33.78 -26.25 -27.23
CA ALA A 406 33.29 -26.86 -28.46
C ALA A 406 34.18 -28.05 -28.84
N GLU A 407 33.54 -29.21 -28.98
CA GLU A 407 34.14 -30.41 -29.56
C GLU A 407 34.44 -30.16 -31.05
N PRO A 408 35.66 -30.44 -31.55
CA PRO A 408 36.03 -30.12 -32.92
C PRO A 408 35.38 -31.08 -33.93
N MET A 409 34.57 -30.52 -34.82
CA MET A 409 33.91 -31.19 -35.93
C MET A 409 34.96 -31.68 -36.98
N PRO A 410 34.94 -32.96 -37.40
CA PRO A 410 35.92 -33.46 -38.36
C PRO A 410 35.67 -32.96 -39.80
N GLU A 411 36.78 -32.60 -40.43
CA GLU A 411 36.94 -32.05 -41.78
C GLU A 411 36.67 -33.10 -42.88
N PRO A 412 35.84 -32.83 -43.91
CA PRO A 412 35.59 -33.79 -44.98
C PRO A 412 36.74 -33.82 -45.99
N THR A 413 37.38 -34.98 -46.10
CA THR A 413 38.41 -35.30 -47.10
C THR A 413 37.77 -35.62 -48.46
N VAL A 414 38.25 -34.96 -49.51
CA VAL A 414 37.87 -35.20 -50.92
C VAL A 414 38.71 -36.35 -51.49
N SER A 415 38.08 -37.28 -52.22
CA SER A 415 38.78 -38.35 -52.96
C SER A 415 38.15 -38.56 -54.35
N PRO A 416 38.91 -38.62 -55.46
CA PRO A 416 38.38 -38.84 -56.80
C PRO A 416 38.67 -40.25 -57.37
N THR A 417 37.85 -40.66 -58.35
CA THR A 417 38.12 -41.62 -59.46
C THR A 417 37.42 -43.00 -59.40
N GLY A 418 36.70 -43.35 -60.49
CA GLY A 418 36.38 -44.76 -60.83
C GLY A 418 35.10 -45.05 -61.65
N THR A 419 35.18 -44.92 -62.97
CA THR A 419 34.38 -45.39 -64.16
C THR A 419 33.80 -46.85 -64.09
N PRO A 420 33.01 -47.38 -65.07
CA PRO A 420 31.67 -47.08 -65.65
C PRO A 420 30.66 -48.28 -65.61
N MET A 421 29.52 -48.15 -66.35
CA MET A 421 28.66 -49.19 -67.00
C MET A 421 27.23 -49.41 -66.39
N PRO A 422 26.23 -49.96 -67.12
CA PRO A 422 25.45 -49.30 -68.18
C PRO A 422 23.91 -49.31 -67.99
N ARG A 423 23.25 -48.38 -68.71
CA ARG A 423 21.99 -48.57 -69.49
C ARG A 423 20.79 -49.24 -68.79
N SER A 424 19.74 -48.44 -68.53
CA SER A 424 18.37 -48.85 -68.87
C SER A 424 17.35 -47.70 -68.86
N ALA A 425 16.52 -47.77 -69.92
CA ALA A 425 15.14 -47.32 -70.11
C ALA A 425 14.73 -45.89 -69.73
N ALA A 426 14.33 -45.18 -70.79
CA ALA A 426 13.59 -43.93 -70.77
C ALA A 426 12.28 -44.03 -69.97
N THR A 427 12.02 -43.02 -69.16
CA THR A 427 10.66 -42.63 -68.72
C THR A 427 10.64 -41.11 -68.68
N ALA A 428 9.69 -40.51 -69.40
CA ALA A 428 9.53 -39.07 -69.48
C ALA A 428 9.02 -38.53 -68.13
N THR A 429 9.90 -37.85 -67.39
CA THR A 429 9.57 -37.14 -66.14
C THR A 429 9.24 -35.68 -66.48
N PRO A 430 8.18 -35.09 -65.86
CA PRO A 430 7.65 -33.79 -66.22
C PRO A 430 8.65 -32.65 -66.08
N ARG A 431 8.48 -31.66 -66.96
CA ARG A 431 9.15 -30.34 -66.99
C ARG A 431 9.36 -29.80 -65.56
N PRO A 432 10.59 -29.39 -65.20
CA PRO A 432 10.84 -28.80 -63.88
C PRO A 432 9.96 -27.56 -63.72
N ALA A 433 9.13 -27.56 -62.70
CA ALA A 433 8.52 -26.34 -62.18
C ALA A 433 9.67 -25.42 -61.74
N ALA A 434 9.56 -24.13 -62.11
CA ALA A 434 10.55 -23.12 -61.78
C ALA A 434 10.87 -23.16 -60.27
N THR A 435 12.16 -23.25 -59.95
CA THR A 435 12.67 -23.02 -58.60
C THR A 435 12.09 -21.69 -58.10
N PRO A 436 11.33 -21.67 -56.99
CA PRO A 436 10.89 -20.42 -56.42
C PRO A 436 12.14 -19.61 -56.07
N THR A 437 12.25 -18.44 -56.69
CA THR A 437 13.19 -17.41 -56.27
C THR A 437 13.04 -17.26 -54.75
N PRO A 438 14.11 -17.33 -53.95
CA PRO A 438 14.00 -17.07 -52.52
C PRO A 438 13.41 -15.67 -52.35
N GLU A 439 12.16 -15.61 -51.89
CA GLU A 439 11.56 -14.34 -51.48
C GLU A 439 12.50 -13.75 -50.43
N LYS A 440 12.98 -12.53 -50.71
CA LYS A 440 13.72 -11.73 -49.74
C LYS A 440 12.93 -11.76 -48.44
N SER A 441 13.45 -12.47 -47.45
CA SER A 441 12.97 -12.40 -46.07
C SER A 441 13.08 -10.95 -45.63
N THR A 442 11.98 -10.22 -45.73
CA THR A 442 11.80 -8.95 -45.04
C THR A 442 11.66 -9.29 -43.56
N ALA A 443 12.79 -9.54 -42.91
CA ALA A 443 12.85 -9.54 -41.46
C ALA A 443 12.33 -8.17 -41.01
N VAL A 444 11.10 -8.15 -40.52
CA VAL A 444 10.50 -6.95 -39.93
C VAL A 444 11.36 -6.64 -38.73
N ALA A 445 12.16 -5.57 -38.82
CA ALA A 445 12.96 -5.12 -37.71
C ALA A 445 12.02 -4.88 -36.53
N MET A 446 12.15 -5.69 -35.47
CA MET A 446 11.37 -5.47 -34.26
C MET A 446 11.64 -4.03 -33.79
N PRO A 447 10.59 -3.28 -33.40
CA PRO A 447 10.78 -1.95 -32.86
C PRO A 447 11.73 -2.06 -31.68
N ARG A 448 12.74 -1.18 -31.65
CA ARG A 448 13.69 -1.16 -30.56
C ARG A 448 13.02 -0.43 -29.39
N LEU A 449 12.74 -1.19 -28.34
CA LEU A 449 12.03 -0.73 -27.15
C LEU A 449 12.99 -0.61 -25.98
N GLY A 450 12.68 0.28 -25.04
CA GLY A 450 13.36 0.46 -23.77
C GLY A 450 12.38 0.83 -22.67
N SER A 451 12.91 1.35 -21.57
CA SER A 451 12.12 1.76 -20.40
C SER A 451 12.49 3.15 -19.92
N ILE A 452 11.50 3.88 -19.40
CA ILE A 452 11.69 5.17 -18.73
C ILE A 452 11.15 5.04 -17.31
N SER A 453 11.97 5.35 -16.31
CA SER A 453 11.59 5.43 -14.91
C SER A 453 11.67 6.89 -14.41
N LEU A 454 10.65 7.38 -13.73
CA LEU A 454 10.55 8.76 -13.24
C LEU A 454 10.22 8.79 -11.75
N ARG A 455 10.99 9.52 -10.96
CA ARG A 455 10.58 9.93 -9.61
C ARG A 455 10.22 11.40 -9.60
N VAL A 456 9.20 11.73 -8.83
CA VAL A 456 8.77 13.11 -8.63
C VAL A 456 9.05 13.48 -7.18
N TRP A 457 9.78 14.56 -6.98
CA TRP A 457 10.22 15.06 -5.67
C TRP A 457 9.56 16.40 -5.39
N SER A 458 9.17 16.66 -4.15
CA SER A 458 8.72 17.96 -3.66
C SER A 458 9.85 18.62 -2.88
N CYS A 459 10.19 19.85 -3.26
CA CYS A 459 11.28 20.60 -2.66
C CYS A 459 10.76 21.89 -2.01
N PRO A 460 11.14 22.17 -0.76
CA PRO A 460 10.78 23.42 -0.10
C PRO A 460 11.55 24.63 -0.67
N ASP A 461 12.62 24.36 -1.43
CA ASP A 461 13.49 25.37 -1.98
C ASP A 461 13.02 25.85 -3.37
N SER A 462 13.24 27.14 -3.64
CA SER A 462 13.09 27.70 -4.98
C SER A 462 14.26 27.27 -5.89
N LEU A 463 14.13 27.50 -7.21
CA LEU A 463 15.20 27.20 -8.16
C LEU A 463 16.53 27.91 -7.83
N ALA A 464 16.48 29.12 -7.27
CA ALA A 464 17.69 29.89 -6.92
C ALA A 464 18.45 29.31 -5.71
N THR A 465 17.77 28.55 -4.86
CA THR A 465 18.32 27.97 -3.62
C THR A 465 18.24 26.43 -3.63
N PHE A 466 18.08 25.85 -4.82
CA PHE A 466 17.77 24.43 -4.98
C PHE A 466 18.84 23.53 -4.36
N ASN A 467 18.39 22.59 -3.53
CA ASN A 467 19.21 21.53 -2.96
C ASN A 467 18.42 20.21 -2.97
N ALA A 468 18.82 19.28 -3.84
CA ALA A 468 18.18 17.98 -3.99
C ALA A 468 18.11 17.17 -2.69
N ALA A 469 19.08 17.35 -1.77
CA ALA A 469 19.11 16.64 -0.50
C ALA A 469 18.02 17.07 0.49
N ARG A 470 17.32 18.18 0.21
CA ARG A 470 16.20 18.70 1.03
C ARG A 470 14.83 18.37 0.44
N CYS A 471 14.79 17.65 -0.66
CA CYS A 471 13.55 17.25 -1.30
C CYS A 471 13.07 15.91 -0.74
N VAL A 472 11.75 15.75 -0.66
CA VAL A 472 11.07 14.49 -0.29
C VAL A 472 10.31 13.96 -1.50
N LEU A 473 9.97 12.67 -1.52
CA LEU A 473 9.16 12.13 -2.61
C LEU A 473 7.80 12.85 -2.64
N ALA A 474 7.38 13.31 -3.81
CA ALA A 474 6.13 14.06 -3.93
C ALA A 474 4.93 13.12 -3.75
N SER A 475 3.97 13.54 -2.92
CA SER A 475 2.63 12.95 -2.85
C SER A 475 1.71 13.53 -3.92
N ALA A 476 0.76 12.72 -4.37
CA ALA A 476 -0.29 13.15 -5.30
C ALA A 476 -1.16 14.27 -4.66
N PRO A 477 -1.86 15.12 -5.46
CA PRO A 477 -1.97 15.05 -6.91
C PRO A 477 -0.85 15.80 -7.65
N TYR A 478 -0.32 15.15 -8.68
CA TYR A 478 0.49 15.76 -9.75
C TYR A 478 0.29 14.92 -11.01
N ASP A 479 0.64 15.47 -12.18
CA ASP A 479 0.58 14.74 -13.44
C ASP A 479 1.82 15.04 -14.28
N VAL A 480 2.37 14.00 -14.93
CA VAL A 480 3.54 14.10 -15.80
C VAL A 480 3.23 13.45 -17.14
N THR A 481 3.60 14.14 -18.21
CA THR A 481 3.44 13.73 -19.59
C THR A 481 4.79 13.58 -20.28
N LEU A 482 5.01 12.45 -20.97
CA LEU A 482 6.15 12.25 -21.86
C LEU A 482 5.65 12.20 -23.31
N ALA A 483 5.84 13.29 -24.08
CA ALA A 483 5.41 13.36 -25.48
C ALA A 483 6.56 13.03 -26.44
N PRO A 484 6.43 12.01 -27.31
CA PRO A 484 7.45 11.72 -28.33
C PRO A 484 7.64 12.90 -29.30
N GLU A 485 8.89 13.27 -29.59
CA GLU A 485 9.19 14.40 -30.48
C GLU A 485 8.85 14.16 -31.94
N THR A 486 8.87 12.90 -32.35
CA THR A 486 8.49 12.45 -33.69
C THR A 486 6.97 12.49 -33.93
N GLY A 487 6.19 12.91 -32.93
CA GLY A 487 4.75 12.71 -32.88
C GLY A 487 4.39 11.30 -32.39
N GLY A 488 3.17 11.16 -31.88
CA GLY A 488 2.67 9.94 -31.26
C GLY A 488 1.73 10.24 -30.09
N ALA A 489 1.15 9.20 -29.51
CA ALA A 489 0.40 9.34 -28.26
C ALA A 489 1.37 9.67 -27.12
N PRO A 490 1.08 10.66 -26.25
CA PRO A 490 1.90 10.91 -25.09
C PRO A 490 1.80 9.75 -24.09
N LEU A 491 2.90 9.47 -23.40
CA LEU A 491 2.88 8.57 -22.24
C LEU A 491 2.41 9.37 -21.03
N LEU A 492 1.29 8.93 -20.46
CA LEU A 492 0.67 9.55 -19.29
C LEU A 492 1.11 8.81 -18.02
N LEU A 493 1.09 9.49 -16.86
CA LEU A 493 1.34 8.85 -15.56
C LEU A 493 0.38 7.67 -15.32
N ALA A 494 -0.88 7.79 -15.74
CA ALA A 494 -1.89 6.73 -15.66
C ALA A 494 -1.54 5.45 -16.47
N ASN A 495 -0.58 5.54 -17.41
CA ASN A 495 -0.10 4.41 -18.20
C ASN A 495 1.22 3.85 -17.67
N ALA A 496 1.78 4.42 -16.60
CA ALA A 496 2.96 3.89 -15.92
C ALA A 496 2.57 2.94 -14.80
N SER A 497 3.43 1.95 -14.54
CA SER A 497 3.38 1.15 -13.32
C SER A 497 4.14 1.87 -12.20
N LEU A 498 3.57 1.91 -10.99
CA LEU A 498 4.25 2.43 -9.81
C LEU A 498 5.19 1.36 -9.23
N GLY A 499 6.48 1.65 -9.16
CA GLY A 499 7.49 0.81 -8.54
C GLY A 499 7.58 1.01 -7.02
N ALA A 500 8.15 0.03 -6.32
CA ALA A 500 8.27 0.02 -4.86
C ALA A 500 9.06 1.22 -4.28
N GLY A 501 9.91 1.87 -5.09
CA GLY A 501 10.63 3.09 -4.69
C GLY A 501 9.87 4.39 -4.95
N GLY A 502 8.59 4.33 -5.29
CA GLY A 502 7.78 5.49 -5.68
C GLY A 502 8.12 6.05 -7.08
N GLU A 503 8.78 5.25 -7.92
CA GLU A 503 9.04 5.61 -9.32
C GLU A 503 7.89 5.18 -10.23
N TRP A 504 7.56 6.01 -11.21
CA TRP A 504 6.66 5.67 -12.31
C TRP A 504 7.47 5.07 -13.45
N VAL A 505 7.10 3.89 -13.92
CA VAL A 505 7.83 3.14 -14.96
C VAL A 505 6.95 2.96 -16.20
N TRP A 506 7.46 3.38 -17.35
CA TRP A 506 6.92 3.03 -18.66
C TRP A 506 7.84 2.01 -19.32
N GLU A 507 7.31 0.81 -19.56
CA GLU A 507 7.99 -0.25 -20.31
C GLU A 507 7.60 -0.23 -21.79
N GLY A 508 8.43 -0.82 -22.65
CA GLY A 508 8.12 -0.94 -24.07
C GLY A 508 8.14 0.40 -24.82
N VAL A 509 8.91 1.37 -24.34
CA VAL A 509 8.99 2.72 -24.90
C VAL A 509 9.92 2.73 -26.11
N THR A 510 9.45 3.28 -27.24
CA THR A 510 10.27 3.39 -28.46
C THR A 510 11.48 4.28 -28.25
N PHE A 511 12.63 3.94 -28.82
CA PHE A 511 13.78 4.85 -28.79
C PHE A 511 13.49 6.16 -29.54
N GLY A 512 13.93 7.29 -28.97
CA GLY A 512 13.68 8.62 -29.50
C GLY A 512 13.86 9.74 -28.48
N GLY A 513 13.59 10.97 -28.92
CA GLY A 513 13.49 12.13 -28.05
C GLY A 513 12.10 12.26 -27.44
N TYR A 514 12.03 12.68 -26.17
CA TYR A 514 10.80 12.87 -25.42
C TYR A 514 10.77 14.25 -24.77
N LEU A 515 9.60 14.89 -24.81
CA LEU A 515 9.31 16.12 -24.08
C LEU A 515 8.62 15.76 -22.75
N VAL A 516 9.32 16.04 -21.65
CA VAL A 516 8.81 15.89 -20.28
C VAL A 516 8.09 17.18 -19.89
N ARG A 517 6.81 17.05 -19.52
CA ARG A 517 5.97 18.16 -19.04
C ARG A 517 5.25 17.76 -17.77
N GLN A 518 5.01 18.72 -16.89
CA GLN A 518 4.20 18.52 -15.68
C GLN A 518 2.97 19.46 -15.73
N PRO A 519 1.85 19.05 -16.36
CA PRO A 519 0.66 19.89 -16.50
C PRO A 519 0.01 20.24 -15.15
N LEU A 520 0.14 19.36 -14.17
CA LEU A 520 -0.31 19.56 -12.80
C LEU A 520 0.88 19.40 -11.85
N LEU A 521 1.31 20.52 -11.27
CA LEU A 521 2.39 20.55 -10.27
C LEU A 521 1.94 19.92 -8.95
N ALA A 522 2.91 19.40 -8.20
CA ALA A 522 2.65 18.92 -6.84
C ALA A 522 2.21 20.10 -5.94
N PRO A 523 1.42 19.85 -4.88
CA PRO A 523 0.97 20.90 -3.97
C PRO A 523 2.12 21.76 -3.42
N GLY A 524 1.93 23.08 -3.43
CA GLY A 524 2.93 24.05 -2.95
C GLY A 524 4.04 24.40 -3.95
N ALA A 525 4.15 23.69 -5.07
CA ALA A 525 5.14 23.99 -6.09
C ALA A 525 4.66 25.08 -7.08
N ALA A 526 5.58 25.95 -7.48
CA ALA A 526 5.34 26.97 -8.49
C ALA A 526 5.99 26.64 -9.84
N THR A 527 6.97 25.75 -9.86
CA THR A 527 7.66 25.29 -11.07
C THR A 527 8.26 23.90 -10.85
N TYR A 528 8.88 23.34 -11.88
CA TYR A 528 9.58 22.06 -11.79
C TYR A 528 10.92 22.09 -12.53
N TYR A 529 11.84 21.25 -12.05
CA TYR A 529 13.21 21.17 -12.51
C TYR A 529 13.62 19.73 -12.80
N LEU A 530 14.22 19.50 -13.97
CA LEU A 530 14.74 18.19 -14.39
C LEU A 530 16.24 18.33 -14.71
N PRO A 531 17.16 17.89 -13.83
CA PRO A 531 18.59 18.10 -14.00
C PRO A 531 19.18 17.43 -15.25
N THR A 532 18.62 16.28 -15.64
CA THR A 532 19.09 15.47 -16.76
C THR A 532 18.51 15.91 -18.11
N GLY A 533 17.55 16.85 -18.11
CA GLY A 533 16.86 17.30 -19.31
C GLY A 533 17.34 18.65 -19.83
N ALA A 534 17.27 18.86 -21.14
CA ALA A 534 17.51 20.17 -21.74
C ALA A 534 16.21 21.00 -21.71
N LEU A 535 16.20 22.10 -20.95
CA LEU A 535 15.05 23.01 -20.89
C LEU A 535 14.76 23.58 -22.29
N LEU A 536 13.49 23.54 -22.71
CA LEU A 536 13.06 24.11 -23.98
C LEU A 536 13.15 25.65 -23.93
N ALA A 537 13.41 26.27 -25.09
CA ALA A 537 13.57 27.73 -25.20
C ALA A 537 12.30 28.53 -24.80
N ASP A 538 11.14 27.89 -24.85
CA ASP A 538 9.84 28.46 -24.44
C ASP A 538 9.48 28.15 -22.98
N ASN A 539 10.37 27.50 -22.23
CA ASN A 539 10.17 27.00 -20.86
C ASN A 539 8.95 26.07 -20.70
N SER A 540 8.46 25.46 -21.79
CA SER A 540 7.27 24.59 -21.74
C SER A 540 7.55 23.18 -21.20
N GLY A 541 8.82 22.84 -20.97
CA GLY A 541 9.25 21.54 -20.43
C GLY A 541 10.71 21.22 -20.73
N TYR A 542 11.07 19.95 -20.57
CA TYR A 542 12.44 19.46 -20.75
C TYR A 542 12.51 18.39 -21.84
N ARG A 543 13.62 18.35 -22.57
CA ARG A 543 13.92 17.32 -23.56
C ARG A 543 14.84 16.26 -22.97
N VAL A 544 14.47 14.99 -23.15
CA VAL A 544 15.28 13.80 -22.78
C VAL A 544 15.36 12.83 -23.96
N ALA A 545 16.34 11.93 -23.97
CA ALA A 545 16.54 10.96 -25.04
C ALA A 545 16.64 9.54 -24.47
N LEU A 546 15.94 8.61 -25.12
CA LEU A 546 16.06 7.16 -24.89
C LEU A 546 16.65 6.55 -26.16
N ASP A 547 17.78 5.85 -26.04
CA ASP A 547 18.49 5.30 -27.19
C ASP A 547 18.96 3.86 -26.97
N ALA A 548 19.52 3.26 -28.02
CA ALA A 548 19.96 1.86 -27.97
C ALA A 548 21.21 1.62 -27.11
N ALA A 549 22.01 2.66 -26.85
CA ALA A 549 23.17 2.56 -25.98
C ALA A 549 22.76 2.63 -24.50
N SER A 550 21.67 3.34 -24.20
CA SER A 550 21.06 3.45 -22.87
C SER A 550 19.55 3.13 -22.96
N PRO A 551 19.17 1.83 -23.06
CA PRO A 551 17.78 1.42 -23.24
C PRO A 551 16.92 1.60 -21.98
N THR A 552 17.49 2.11 -20.90
CA THR A 552 16.79 2.47 -19.67
C THR A 552 17.16 3.90 -19.30
N LEU A 553 16.16 4.76 -19.15
CA LEU A 553 16.31 6.17 -18.80
C LEU A 553 15.70 6.42 -17.42
N SER A 554 16.51 6.89 -16.47
CA SER A 554 16.05 7.28 -15.13
C SER A 554 16.02 8.80 -14.98
N LEU A 555 14.89 9.32 -14.52
CA LEU A 555 14.60 10.74 -14.38
C LEU A 555 14.19 11.08 -12.94
N ASP A 556 14.73 12.17 -12.40
CA ASP A 556 14.30 12.76 -11.13
C ASP A 556 13.75 14.16 -11.40
N LEU A 557 12.44 14.35 -11.20
CA LEU A 557 11.71 15.59 -11.45
C LEU A 557 11.42 16.30 -10.13
N TYR A 558 11.94 17.51 -9.96
CA TYR A 558 11.86 18.25 -8.71
C TYR A 558 10.83 19.38 -8.81
N ASN A 559 9.76 19.31 -8.03
CA ASN A 559 8.75 20.35 -7.86
C ASN A 559 9.25 21.38 -6.85
N LEU A 560 9.39 22.63 -7.29
CA LEU A 560 10.06 23.68 -6.53
C LEU A 560 9.06 24.71 -6.01
N ALA A 561 9.23 25.10 -4.75
CA ALA A 561 8.46 26.17 -4.12
C ALA A 561 8.63 27.50 -4.87
N PRO A 562 7.65 28.43 -4.79
CA PRO A 562 7.81 29.77 -5.33
C PRO A 562 9.05 30.46 -4.75
N ALA A 563 9.77 31.20 -5.58
CA ALA A 563 10.80 32.09 -5.08
C ALA A 563 10.16 33.08 -4.12
N PHE A 564 10.58 33.07 -2.86
CA PHE A 564 10.19 34.12 -1.92
C PHE A 564 10.59 35.45 -2.55
N ALA A 565 9.60 36.30 -2.85
CA ALA A 565 9.89 37.67 -3.17
C ALA A 565 10.68 38.23 -1.97
N PRO A 566 11.86 38.86 -2.19
CA PRO A 566 12.53 39.54 -1.10
C PRO A 566 11.50 40.46 -0.44
N PRO A 567 11.46 40.52 0.90
CA PRO A 567 10.50 41.38 1.59
C PRO A 567 10.59 42.77 0.95
N PRO A 568 9.45 43.42 0.65
CA PRO A 568 9.47 44.76 0.08
C PRO A 568 10.40 45.60 0.95
N PRO A 569 11.29 46.43 0.35
CA PRO A 569 12.27 47.19 1.12
C PRO A 569 11.53 47.86 2.26
N ALA A 570 11.98 47.60 3.49
CA ALA A 570 11.32 48.07 4.69
C ALA A 570 10.96 49.53 4.48
N PHE A 571 9.67 49.87 4.56
CA PHE A 571 9.22 51.25 4.42
C PHE A 571 9.97 52.06 5.47
N VAL A 572 10.99 52.80 5.06
CA VAL A 572 11.68 53.74 5.93
C VAL A 572 10.66 54.85 6.12
N PRO A 573 10.01 54.95 7.30
CA PRO A 573 9.07 56.03 7.51
C PRO A 573 9.83 57.34 7.26
N PRO A 574 9.23 58.30 6.54
CA PRO A 574 9.86 59.60 6.39
C PRO A 574 10.21 60.13 7.78
N PRO A 575 11.37 60.79 7.94
CA PRO A 575 11.79 61.30 9.25
C PRO A 575 10.64 62.07 9.88
N LEU A 576 10.31 61.70 11.12
CA LEU A 576 9.24 62.34 11.88
C LEU A 576 9.43 63.86 11.79
N PRO A 577 8.40 64.64 11.43
CA PRO A 577 8.48 66.08 11.51
C PRO A 577 8.88 66.48 12.94
N PRO A 578 9.68 67.54 13.11
CA PRO A 578 10.13 67.98 14.43
C PRO A 578 8.94 68.12 15.37
N ALA A 579 9.10 67.63 16.60
CA ALA A 579 8.05 67.51 17.61
C ALA A 579 7.18 68.77 17.66
N PHE A 580 5.87 68.55 17.55
CA PHE A 580 4.84 69.58 17.72
C PHE A 580 5.11 70.37 19.00
N VAL A 581 5.26 71.68 18.86
CA VAL A 581 5.29 72.62 19.99
C VAL A 581 4.00 72.39 20.79
N PRO A 582 4.07 72.15 22.11
CA PRO A 582 2.88 71.92 22.92
C PRO A 582 1.95 73.13 22.80
N LEU A 583 0.69 72.87 22.43
CA LEU A 583 -0.35 73.91 22.45
C LEU A 583 -0.52 74.44 23.88
N PRO A 584 -0.70 75.77 24.05
CA PRO A 584 -0.95 76.36 25.35
C PRO A 584 -2.21 75.76 25.98
N THR A 585 -2.11 75.39 27.25
CA THR A 585 -3.21 74.90 28.08
C THR A 585 -4.41 75.85 28.04
N PRO A 586 -5.64 75.35 27.81
CA PRO A 586 -6.82 76.20 27.81
C PRO A 586 -7.11 76.72 29.24
N PRO A 587 -7.64 77.95 29.38
CA PRO A 587 -7.96 78.53 30.66
C PRO A 587 -9.12 77.77 31.37
N PRO A 588 -9.11 77.72 32.71
CA PRO A 588 -10.16 77.04 33.47
C PRO A 588 -11.45 77.86 33.42
N GLY A 589 -12.47 77.36 32.72
CA GLY A 589 -13.79 78.01 32.69
C GLY A 589 -14.69 77.74 31.47
N GLY A 590 -14.39 76.72 30.65
CA GLY A 590 -15.23 76.37 29.50
C GLY A 590 -16.46 75.55 29.89
N ALA A 591 -17.63 76.01 29.45
CA ALA A 591 -18.95 75.37 29.59
C ALA A 591 -18.99 73.90 29.11
N PRO A 592 -19.94 73.08 29.61
CA PRO A 592 -20.05 71.67 29.23
C PRO A 592 -20.29 71.51 27.72
N LEU A 593 -19.53 70.58 27.11
CA LEU A 593 -19.69 70.14 25.73
C LEU A 593 -21.13 69.62 25.48
N PRO A 594 -21.73 69.90 24.31
CA PRO A 594 -23.03 69.37 23.96
C PRO A 594 -22.99 67.84 23.84
N THR A 595 -24.00 67.19 24.43
CA THR A 595 -24.29 65.76 24.34
C THR A 595 -24.28 65.26 22.89
N ALA A 596 -23.57 64.17 22.65
CA ALA A 596 -23.52 63.48 21.38
C ALA A 596 -24.93 63.08 20.90
N PRO A 597 -25.22 63.17 19.58
CA PRO A 597 -26.49 62.72 19.03
C PRO A 597 -26.65 61.20 19.12
N PRO A 598 -27.89 60.69 19.20
CA PRO A 598 -28.17 59.26 19.31
C PRO A 598 -27.70 58.49 18.08
N VAL A 599 -27.12 57.32 18.33
CA VAL A 599 -26.66 56.33 17.36
C VAL A 599 -27.78 55.99 16.37
N ALA A 600 -27.49 56.14 15.08
CA ALA A 600 -28.41 55.81 13.99
C ALA A 600 -28.75 54.31 13.97
N ALA A 601 -30.01 54.02 13.66
CA ALA A 601 -30.57 52.67 13.55
C ALA A 601 -29.86 51.82 12.47
N PRO A 602 -29.85 50.48 12.62
CA PRO A 602 -29.23 49.58 11.66
C PRO A 602 -29.91 49.63 10.28
N LEU A 603 -29.08 49.60 9.22
CA LEU A 603 -29.50 49.58 7.82
C LEU A 603 -30.35 48.33 7.49
N PRO A 604 -31.37 48.45 6.61
CA PRO A 604 -32.17 47.30 6.20
C PRO A 604 -31.40 46.36 5.26
N THR A 605 -31.64 45.06 5.46
CA THR A 605 -31.16 43.93 4.68
C THR A 605 -31.56 44.06 3.20
N PRO A 606 -30.66 43.80 2.23
CA PRO A 606 -31.00 43.88 0.81
C PRO A 606 -31.97 42.76 0.41
N MET A 607 -33.10 43.14 -0.19
CA MET A 607 -34.08 42.22 -0.77
C MET A 607 -33.50 41.51 -2.00
N ALA A 608 -33.76 40.20 -2.09
CA ALA A 608 -33.46 39.36 -3.23
C ALA A 608 -34.22 39.83 -4.48
N VAL A 609 -33.48 39.99 -5.59
CA VAL A 609 -34.03 40.28 -6.91
C VAL A 609 -34.41 38.96 -7.60
N PRO A 610 -35.64 38.80 -8.13
CA PRO A 610 -36.00 37.63 -8.91
C PRO A 610 -35.42 37.74 -10.32
N VAL A 611 -34.59 36.79 -10.72
CA VAL A 611 -34.14 36.63 -12.10
C VAL A 611 -35.23 35.88 -12.87
N GLY A 612 -35.97 36.62 -13.68
CA GLY A 612 -36.86 36.07 -14.69
C GLY A 612 -36.50 36.60 -16.07
N GLY A 613 -36.34 35.70 -17.04
CA GLY A 613 -36.74 35.98 -18.42
C GLY A 613 -35.76 35.62 -19.53
N THR A 614 -36.22 34.68 -20.38
CA THR A 614 -36.02 34.60 -21.85
C THR A 614 -34.60 34.29 -22.35
N GLY A 615 -34.32 33.26 -23.15
CA GLY A 615 -35.11 32.69 -24.24
C GLY A 615 -34.66 33.30 -25.57
N GLY A 616 -33.57 32.78 -26.15
CA GLY A 616 -33.02 33.24 -27.43
C GLY A 616 -32.29 32.13 -28.17
N VAL A 617 -32.99 31.52 -29.13
CA VAL A 617 -32.46 30.61 -30.16
C VAL A 617 -31.74 31.43 -31.23
N VAL A 618 -30.50 31.11 -31.56
CA VAL A 618 -29.89 31.46 -32.85
C VAL A 618 -29.06 30.28 -33.35
N ASN A 619 -29.51 29.72 -34.48
CA ASN A 619 -28.73 28.87 -35.38
C ASN A 619 -27.62 29.70 -36.03
N GLN A 620 -26.37 29.21 -36.01
CA GLN A 620 -25.53 28.97 -37.19
C GLN A 620 -24.51 27.88 -36.87
#